data_AF-A0A817QY51-F1
#
_entry.id   AF-A0A817QY51-F1
#
_cell.length_a   1.000
_cell.length_b   1.000
_cell.length_c   1.000
_cell.angle_alpha   90.00
_cell.angle_beta   90.00
_cell.angle_gamma   90.00
#
_symmetry.space_group_name_H-M   'P 1'
#
loop_
_entity.id
_entity.type
_entity.pdbx_description
1 polymer ?
#
loop_
_entity_poly.entity_id
_entity_poly.type
_entity_poly.pdbx_seq_one_letter_code
_entity_poly.pdbx_strand_id
1 'polypeptide(L)'
;MIMLRIRRDSQAAAQVNTLQSAHGTVMVLAWMVFASTAILFARYGRTIRFGSKEKLFDEKYWFQIHRLIACLTTVATLLGFLLILAETQGTWITSDEGLTFVHSVLGGIIVCCALLQSWMALFRCHPESSFRYIYNWLHRMTGLLAFFLSIPTIFIMVTIFNENRT
;
A
#
# COMPACT_ATOMS: atom_id res chain seq x y z
N MET A 1 43.04 -6.26 6.13
CA MET A 1 42.15 -5.92 4.99
C MET A 1 41.03 -6.95 4.76
N ILE A 2 41.31 -8.26 4.84
CA ILE A 2 40.31 -9.35 4.65
C ILE A 2 39.19 -9.35 5.72
N MET A 3 39.52 -9.16 7.00
CA MET A 3 38.48 -9.11 8.06
C MET A 3 37.51 -7.92 7.96
N LEU A 4 37.97 -6.77 7.44
CA LEU A 4 37.10 -5.62 7.19
C LEU A 4 36.13 -5.89 6.03
N ARG A 5 36.54 -6.71 5.05
CA ARG A 5 35.70 -7.16 3.94
C ARG A 5 34.64 -8.16 4.42
N ILE A 6 35.04 -9.16 5.20
CA ILE A 6 34.12 -10.14 5.81
C ILE A 6 33.07 -9.45 6.70
N ARG A 7 33.47 -8.45 7.50
CA ARG A 7 32.54 -7.66 8.32
C ARG A 7 31.57 -6.82 7.47
N ARG A 8 32.04 -6.28 6.35
CA ARG A 8 31.22 -5.50 5.42
C ARG A 8 30.21 -6.39 4.69
N ASP A 9 30.63 -7.57 4.25
CA ASP A 9 29.79 -8.54 3.54
C ASP A 9 28.72 -9.15 4.47
N SER A 10 29.08 -9.42 5.73
CA SER A 10 28.13 -9.88 6.75
C SER A 10 27.15 -8.78 7.21
N GLN A 11 27.61 -7.53 7.32
CA GLN A 11 26.70 -6.39 7.57
C GLN A 11 25.76 -6.14 6.39
N ALA A 12 26.24 -6.28 5.15
CA ALA A 12 25.40 -6.20 3.96
C ALA A 12 24.36 -7.32 3.93
N ALA A 13 24.74 -8.58 4.18
CA ALA A 13 23.80 -9.71 4.22
C ALA A 13 22.77 -9.60 5.38
N ALA A 14 23.17 -9.03 6.52
CA ALA A 14 22.25 -8.77 7.63
C ALA A 14 21.29 -7.62 7.32
N GLN A 15 21.77 -6.55 6.67
CA GLN A 15 20.96 -5.44 6.19
C GLN A 15 19.95 -5.90 5.12
N VAL A 16 20.40 -6.79 4.22
CA VAL A 16 19.62 -7.40 3.14
C VAL A 16 18.33 -8.06 3.67
N ASN A 17 18.48 -8.93 4.67
CA ASN A 17 17.33 -9.58 5.33
C ASN A 17 16.45 -8.60 6.14
N THR A 18 17.01 -7.46 6.57
CA THR A 18 16.31 -6.49 7.42
C THR A 18 15.36 -5.61 6.61
N LEU A 19 15.77 -5.10 5.44
CA LEU A 19 14.91 -4.25 4.61
C LEU A 19 13.74 -5.02 4.00
N GLN A 20 13.97 -6.28 3.60
CA GLN A 20 12.89 -7.16 3.10
C GLN A 20 11.83 -7.44 4.19
N SER A 21 12.27 -7.68 5.43
CA SER A 21 11.37 -7.86 6.58
C SER A 21 10.61 -6.57 6.92
N ALA A 22 11.28 -5.41 6.83
CA ALA A 22 10.67 -4.11 7.03
C ALA A 22 9.63 -3.79 5.93
N HIS A 23 9.94 -4.08 4.67
CA HIS A 23 9.00 -3.99 3.54
C HIS A 23 7.73 -4.78 3.84
N GLY A 24 7.86 -6.07 4.18
CA GLY A 24 6.70 -6.93 4.48
C GLY A 24 5.85 -6.38 5.63
N THR A 25 6.51 -5.92 6.71
CA THR A 25 5.82 -5.34 7.87
C THR A 25 5.04 -4.08 7.52
N VAL A 26 5.66 -3.16 6.79
CA VAL A 26 5.02 -1.91 6.35
C VAL A 26 3.86 -2.19 5.39
N MET A 27 3.99 -3.17 4.48
CA MET A 27 2.91 -3.55 3.56
C MET A 27 1.71 -4.16 4.29
N VAL A 28 1.93 -5.01 5.30
CA VAL A 28 0.83 -5.53 6.14
C VAL A 28 0.12 -4.40 6.87
N LEU A 29 0.85 -3.45 7.48
CA LEU A 29 0.25 -2.28 8.13
C LEU A 29 -0.53 -1.41 7.14
N ALA A 30 0.04 -1.13 5.97
CA ALA A 30 -0.58 -0.32 4.94
C ALA A 30 -1.93 -0.91 4.50
N TRP A 31 -1.97 -2.20 4.18
CA TRP A 31 -3.13 -2.81 3.54
C TRP A 31 -4.12 -3.43 4.53
N MET A 32 -3.65 -4.13 5.56
CA MET A 32 -4.54 -4.81 6.51
C MET A 32 -5.06 -3.88 7.60
N VAL A 33 -4.33 -2.80 7.93
CA VAL A 33 -4.76 -1.84 8.95
C VAL A 33 -5.28 -0.55 8.31
N PHE A 34 -4.45 0.19 7.58
CA PHE A 34 -4.86 1.51 7.09
C PHE A 34 -5.88 1.44 5.94
N ALA A 35 -5.62 0.67 4.89
CA ALA A 35 -6.51 0.59 3.73
C ALA A 35 -7.90 0.03 4.11
N SER A 36 -7.93 -1.07 4.88
CA SER A 36 -9.18 -1.65 5.39
C SER A 36 -9.98 -0.64 6.21
N THR A 37 -9.31 0.08 7.13
CA THR A 37 -9.95 1.10 7.98
C THR A 37 -10.46 2.27 7.13
N ALA A 38 -9.70 2.72 6.13
CA ALA A 38 -10.12 3.80 5.23
C ALA A 38 -11.39 3.41 4.45
N ILE A 39 -11.50 2.17 3.97
CA ILE A 39 -12.67 1.64 3.28
C ILE A 39 -13.88 1.57 4.23
N LEU A 40 -13.68 1.05 5.45
CA LEU A 40 -14.74 0.98 6.46
C LEU A 40 -15.24 2.38 6.84
N PHE A 41 -14.34 3.34 7.05
CA PHE A 41 -14.71 4.73 7.35
C PHE A 41 -15.45 5.41 6.20
N ALA A 42 -15.05 5.15 4.95
CA ALA A 42 -15.78 5.67 3.78
C ALA A 42 -17.23 5.18 3.72
N ARG A 43 -17.48 3.96 4.21
CA ARG A 43 -18.80 3.31 4.23
C ARG A 43 -19.63 3.71 5.43
N TYR A 44 -19.09 3.55 6.64
CA TYR A 44 -19.81 3.67 7.90
C TYR A 44 -19.57 5.01 8.61
N GLY A 45 -18.48 5.71 8.33
CA GLY A 45 -18.22 7.02 8.93
C GLY A 45 -19.32 8.06 8.62
N ARG A 46 -20.03 7.86 7.50
CA ARG A 46 -21.17 8.70 7.09
C ARG A 46 -22.39 8.55 8.00
N THR A 47 -22.58 7.39 8.64
CA THR A 47 -23.74 7.12 9.50
C THR A 47 -23.52 7.59 10.94
N ILE A 48 -22.28 7.91 11.31
CA ILE A 48 -21.93 8.43 12.64
C ILE A 48 -22.41 9.89 12.73
N ARG A 49 -23.26 10.19 13.73
CA ARG A 49 -23.93 11.50 13.91
C ARG A 49 -22.98 12.69 13.88
N PHE A 50 -21.82 12.58 14.55
CA PHE A 50 -20.78 13.60 14.59
C PHE A 50 -20.01 13.73 13.27
N GLY A 51 -19.92 12.65 12.48
CA GLY A 51 -19.15 12.63 11.23
C GLY A 51 -19.81 13.40 10.08
N SER A 52 -21.13 13.57 10.10
CA SER A 52 -21.92 14.10 8.97
C SER A 52 -22.46 15.52 9.13
N LYS A 53 -22.55 16.03 10.37
CA LYS A 53 -23.07 17.38 10.66
C LYS A 53 -21.96 18.42 10.79
N GLU A 54 -20.87 18.02 11.44
CA GLU A 54 -19.73 18.90 11.67
C GLU A 54 -18.81 18.91 10.43
N LYS A 55 -18.14 20.04 10.20
CA LYS A 55 -17.17 20.21 9.11
C LYS A 55 -15.82 20.63 9.66
N LEU A 56 -14.77 20.24 8.95
CA LEU A 56 -13.40 20.68 9.17
C LEU A 56 -12.81 21.01 7.79
N PHE A 57 -12.27 22.22 7.61
CA PHE A 57 -11.80 22.72 6.30
C PHE A 57 -12.85 22.53 5.18
N ASP A 58 -14.09 22.97 5.43
CA ASP A 58 -15.25 22.90 4.52
C ASP A 58 -15.73 21.50 4.09
N GLU A 59 -15.10 20.44 4.59
CA GLU A 59 -15.48 19.05 4.31
C GLU A 59 -15.93 18.33 5.58
N LYS A 60 -16.76 17.29 5.41
CA LYS A 60 -17.33 16.50 6.52
C LYS A 60 -16.22 15.74 7.27
N TYR A 61 -16.32 15.62 8.59
CA TYR A 61 -15.30 14.92 9.42
C TYR A 61 -15.01 13.50 8.93
N TRP A 62 -16.03 12.73 8.56
CA TRP A 62 -15.81 11.37 8.05
C TRP A 62 -14.93 11.35 6.79
N PHE A 63 -15.07 12.37 5.94
CA PHE A 63 -14.30 12.49 4.70
C PHE A 63 -12.85 12.88 5.02
N GLN A 64 -12.63 13.73 6.02
CA GLN A 64 -11.30 14.10 6.47
C GLN A 64 -10.54 12.91 7.08
N ILE A 65 -11.22 12.14 7.94
CA ILE A 65 -10.63 10.94 8.53
C ILE A 65 -10.32 9.91 7.44
N HIS A 66 -11.27 9.65 6.52
CA HIS A 66 -11.01 8.78 5.37
C HIS A 66 -9.79 9.24 4.56
N ARG A 67 -9.69 10.54 4.25
CA ARG A 67 -8.59 11.12 3.49
C ARG A 67 -7.25 10.99 4.22
N LEU A 68 -7.23 11.22 5.54
CA LEU A 68 -6.04 11.06 6.36
C LEU A 68 -5.55 9.61 6.34
N ILE A 69 -6.44 8.65 6.61
CA ILE A 69 -6.07 7.23 6.65
C ILE A 69 -5.67 6.72 5.24
N ALA A 70 -6.35 7.18 4.18
CA ALA A 70 -5.97 6.88 2.81
C ALA A 70 -4.58 7.46 2.46
N CYS A 71 -4.26 8.67 2.93
CA CYS A 71 -2.93 9.26 2.76
C CYS A 71 -1.85 8.41 3.47
N LEU A 72 -2.10 8.00 4.72
CA LEU A 72 -1.20 7.10 5.47
C LEU A 72 -1.00 5.77 4.72
N THR A 73 -2.07 5.22 4.12
CA THR A 73 -1.99 4.01 3.29
C THR A 73 -1.05 4.21 2.10
N THR A 74 -1.20 5.31 1.35
CA THR A 74 -0.33 5.59 0.19
C THR A 74 1.11 5.82 0.62
N VAL A 75 1.35 6.61 1.66
CA VAL A 75 2.72 6.88 2.16
C VAL A 75 3.40 5.60 2.63
N ALA A 76 2.69 4.77 3.40
CA ALA A 76 3.22 3.47 3.83
C ALA A 76 3.47 2.54 2.64
N THR A 77 2.58 2.51 1.64
CA THR A 77 2.78 1.73 0.41
C THR A 77 4.04 2.17 -0.34
N LEU A 78 4.25 3.49 -0.50
CA LEU A 78 5.44 4.01 -1.15
C LEU A 78 6.71 3.72 -0.36
N LEU A 79 6.67 3.89 0.97
CA LEU A 79 7.79 3.53 1.84
C LEU A 79 8.14 2.05 1.69
N GLY A 80 7.16 1.15 1.78
CA GLY A 80 7.38 -0.28 1.57
C GLY A 80 7.98 -0.57 0.21
N PHE A 81 7.47 0.04 -0.86
CA PHE A 81 8.00 -0.15 -2.21
C PHE A 81 9.44 0.35 -2.36
N LEU A 82 9.77 1.50 -1.76
CA LEU A 82 11.14 2.02 -1.75
C LEU A 82 12.10 1.13 -0.95
N LEU A 83 11.65 0.53 0.16
CA LEU A 83 12.46 -0.41 0.94
C LEU A 83 12.87 -1.63 0.10
N ILE A 84 11.93 -2.24 -0.64
CA ILE A 84 12.26 -3.39 -1.48
C ILE A 84 13.09 -3.00 -2.71
N LEU A 85 12.87 -1.83 -3.30
CA LEU A 85 13.74 -1.34 -4.38
C LEU A 85 15.18 -1.07 -3.91
N ALA A 86 15.33 -0.51 -2.70
CA ALA A 86 16.65 -0.30 -2.10
C ALA A 86 17.34 -1.65 -1.83
N GLU A 87 16.57 -2.64 -1.39
CA GLU A 87 17.03 -4.00 -1.12
C GLU A 87 17.50 -4.70 -2.40
N THR A 88 16.71 -4.65 -3.47
CA THR A 88 17.06 -5.29 -4.75
C THR A 88 17.98 -4.42 -5.62
N GLN A 89 18.42 -3.26 -5.13
CA GLN A 89 19.17 -2.26 -5.91
C GLN A 89 18.48 -1.88 -7.24
N GLY A 90 17.14 -1.87 -7.23
CA GLY A 90 16.31 -1.59 -8.41
C GLY A 90 16.23 -2.73 -9.43
N THR A 91 16.81 -3.89 -9.14
CA THR A 91 16.63 -5.07 -9.99
C THR A 91 15.23 -5.64 -9.82
N TRP A 92 14.64 -6.07 -10.93
CA TRP A 92 13.36 -6.76 -10.94
C TRP A 92 13.58 -8.26 -11.08
N ILE A 93 12.69 -9.00 -10.44
CA ILE A 93 12.70 -10.46 -10.40
C ILE A 93 12.30 -11.07 -11.75
N THR A 94 12.88 -12.21 -12.11
CA THR A 94 12.61 -12.92 -13.38
C THR A 94 11.48 -13.94 -13.25
N SER A 95 10.88 -14.34 -14.38
CA SER A 95 9.69 -15.20 -14.40
C SER A 95 9.92 -16.63 -13.92
N ASP A 96 11.18 -17.09 -13.89
CA ASP A 96 11.59 -18.40 -13.38
C ASP A 96 11.54 -18.50 -11.84
N GLU A 97 11.42 -17.38 -11.13
CA GLU A 97 11.29 -17.35 -9.66
C GLU A 97 9.85 -17.60 -9.15
N GLY A 98 8.96 -18.08 -10.03
CA GLY A 98 7.66 -18.63 -9.68
C GLY A 98 6.75 -17.67 -8.90
N LEU A 99 6.33 -18.06 -7.70
CA LEU A 99 5.40 -17.27 -6.89
C LEU A 99 5.97 -15.93 -6.43
N THR A 100 7.29 -15.80 -6.29
CA THR A 100 7.94 -14.53 -5.95
C THR A 100 7.79 -13.52 -7.10
N PHE A 101 7.86 -13.98 -8.36
CA PHE A 101 7.55 -13.16 -9.53
C PHE A 101 6.08 -12.73 -9.56
N VAL A 102 5.15 -13.64 -9.23
CA VAL A 102 3.73 -13.29 -9.14
C VAL A 102 3.49 -12.23 -8.05
N HIS A 103 4.12 -12.37 -6.88
CA HIS A 103 4.07 -11.38 -5.81
C HIS A 103 4.54 -10.00 -6.28
N SER A 104 5.67 -9.92 -6.99
CA SER A 104 6.21 -8.65 -7.46
C SER A 104 5.29 -7.96 -8.47
N VAL A 105 4.70 -8.72 -9.41
CA VAL A 105 3.76 -8.20 -10.40
C VAL A 105 2.49 -7.67 -9.73
N LEU A 106 1.88 -8.45 -8.82
CA LEU A 106 0.70 -8.01 -8.10
C LEU A 106 1.00 -6.79 -7.22
N GLY A 107 2.13 -6.79 -6.51
CA GLY A 107 2.62 -5.67 -5.72
C GLY A 107 2.80 -4.40 -6.56
N GLY A 108 3.39 -4.52 -7.76
CA GLY A 108 3.54 -3.42 -8.70
C GLY A 108 2.20 -2.83 -9.14
N ILE A 109 1.22 -3.68 -9.48
CA ILE A 109 -0.14 -3.24 -9.81
C ILE A 109 -0.78 -2.48 -8.65
N ILE A 110 -0.63 -3.01 -7.42
CA ILE A 110 -1.16 -2.39 -6.20
C ILE A 110 -0.54 -1.00 -5.96
N VAL A 111 0.79 -0.85 -6.11
CA VAL A 111 1.48 0.45 -6.01
C VAL A 111 0.95 1.43 -7.05
N CYS A 112 0.80 1.01 -8.31
CA CYS A 112 0.22 1.83 -9.38
C CYS A 112 -1.21 2.26 -9.05
N CYS A 113 -2.05 1.34 -8.55
CA CYS A 113 -3.41 1.69 -8.13
C CYS A 113 -3.43 2.68 -6.97
N ALA A 114 -2.54 2.52 -5.97
CA ALA A 114 -2.45 3.44 -4.84
C ALA A 114 -2.04 4.86 -5.28
N LEU A 115 -1.07 4.97 -6.19
CA LEU A 115 -0.68 6.24 -6.79
C LEU A 115 -1.80 6.86 -7.63
N LEU A 116 -2.50 6.05 -8.42
CA LEU A 116 -3.64 6.49 -9.22
C LEU A 116 -4.78 7.00 -8.32
N GLN A 117 -5.03 6.36 -7.17
CA GLN A 117 -6.01 6.83 -6.18
C GLN A 117 -5.66 8.22 -5.64
N SER A 118 -4.39 8.45 -5.30
CA SER A 118 -3.91 9.77 -4.87
C SER A 118 -4.02 10.81 -5.98
N TRP A 119 -3.66 10.44 -7.22
CA TRP A 119 -3.81 11.31 -8.38
C TRP A 119 -5.27 11.71 -8.61
N MET A 120 -6.19 10.75 -8.65
CA MET A 120 -7.62 11.03 -8.79
C MET A 120 -8.15 11.91 -7.66
N ALA A 121 -7.70 11.68 -6.42
CA ALA A 121 -8.12 12.49 -5.27
C ALA A 121 -7.68 13.96 -5.39
N LEU A 122 -6.50 14.24 -5.96
CA LEU A 122 -6.03 15.61 -6.22
C LEU A 122 -6.86 16.31 -7.30
N PHE A 123 -7.21 15.60 -8.38
CA PHE A 123 -8.02 16.13 -9.49
C PHE A 123 -9.52 15.86 -9.31
N ARG A 124 -9.96 15.63 -8.08
CA ARG A 124 -11.36 15.36 -7.76
C ARG A 124 -12.25 16.53 -8.20
N CYS A 125 -13.25 16.25 -9.04
CA CYS A 125 -14.23 17.24 -9.46
C CYS A 125 -15.12 17.73 -8.30
N HIS A 126 -15.70 18.93 -8.46
CA HIS A 126 -16.62 19.53 -7.50
C HIS A 126 -17.82 18.59 -7.22
N PRO A 127 -18.37 18.54 -5.98
CA PRO A 127 -19.51 17.68 -5.65
C PRO A 127 -20.72 17.80 -6.57
N GLU A 128 -21.01 19.01 -7.06
CA GLU A 128 -22.13 19.31 -7.97
C GLU A 128 -21.83 19.08 -9.47
N SER A 129 -20.65 18.55 -9.81
CA SER A 129 -20.27 18.31 -11.20
C SER A 129 -21.03 17.12 -11.81
N SER A 130 -21.46 17.22 -13.07
CA SER A 130 -22.05 16.11 -13.82
C SER A 130 -21.09 14.92 -13.99
N PHE A 131 -19.78 15.15 -13.96
CA PHE A 131 -18.76 14.08 -14.04
C PHE A 131 -18.48 13.40 -12.69
N ARG A 132 -19.16 13.80 -11.60
CA ARG A 132 -18.94 13.27 -10.26
C ARG A 132 -19.19 11.77 -10.16
N TYR A 133 -20.14 11.23 -10.93
CA TYR A 133 -20.42 9.79 -10.92
C TYR A 133 -19.24 8.98 -11.50
N ILE A 134 -18.57 9.47 -12.54
CA ILE A 134 -17.40 8.83 -13.16
C ILE A 134 -16.27 8.76 -12.15
N TYR A 135 -15.95 9.90 -11.51
CA TYR A 135 -14.96 9.96 -10.44
C TYR A 135 -15.26 8.97 -9.32
N ASN A 136 -16.51 8.95 -8.83
CA ASN A 136 -16.90 8.07 -7.72
C ASN A 136 -16.76 6.59 -8.10
N TRP A 137 -17.09 6.22 -9.34
CA TRP A 137 -16.99 4.83 -9.80
C TRP A 137 -15.54 4.41 -9.98
N LEU A 138 -14.74 5.20 -10.69
CA LEU A 138 -13.31 4.93 -10.88
C LEU A 138 -12.57 4.85 -9.55
N HIS A 139 -12.73 5.86 -8.68
CA HIS A 139 -12.09 5.89 -7.37
C HIS A 139 -12.47 4.68 -6.50
N ARG A 140 -13.73 4.26 -6.55
CA ARG A 140 -14.19 3.09 -5.79
C ARG A 140 -13.64 1.79 -6.38
N MET A 141 -13.70 1.61 -7.69
CA MET A 141 -13.25 0.38 -8.35
C MET A 141 -11.75 0.19 -8.22
N THR A 142 -10.94 1.23 -8.47
CA THR A 142 -9.49 1.17 -8.31
C THR A 142 -9.09 0.87 -6.86
N GLY A 143 -9.75 1.49 -5.88
CA GLY A 143 -9.48 1.24 -4.47
C GLY A 143 -9.81 -0.19 -4.02
N LEU A 144 -10.97 -0.70 -4.42
CA LEU A 144 -11.37 -2.07 -4.09
C LEU A 144 -10.51 -3.10 -4.80
N LEU A 145 -10.16 -2.87 -6.08
CA LEU A 145 -9.25 -3.75 -6.82
C LEU A 145 -7.90 -3.87 -6.11
N ALA A 146 -7.28 -2.75 -5.75
CA ALA A 146 -6.00 -2.76 -5.03
C ALA A 146 -6.10 -3.51 -3.69
N PHE A 147 -7.18 -3.27 -2.94
CA PHE A 147 -7.41 -3.96 -1.67
C PHE A 147 -7.57 -5.48 -1.85
N PHE A 148 -8.39 -5.92 -2.81
CA PHE A 148 -8.59 -7.35 -3.06
C PHE A 148 -7.32 -8.03 -3.56
N LEU A 149 -6.50 -7.37 -4.37
CA LEU A 149 -5.19 -7.90 -4.81
C LEU A 149 -4.17 -7.94 -3.67
N SER A 150 -4.24 -7.02 -2.70
CA SER A 150 -3.29 -6.99 -1.58
C SER A 150 -3.33 -8.25 -0.72
N ILE A 151 -4.51 -8.85 -0.57
CA ILE A 151 -4.72 -10.04 0.25
C ILE A 151 -3.88 -11.23 -0.26
N PRO A 152 -4.10 -11.76 -1.49
CA PRO A 152 -3.29 -12.87 -2.00
C PRO A 152 -1.81 -12.49 -2.14
N THR A 153 -1.48 -11.23 -2.47
CA THR A 153 -0.10 -10.76 -2.56
C THR A 153 0.65 -10.92 -1.24
N ILE A 154 0.03 -10.56 -0.12
CA ILE A 154 0.59 -10.74 1.22
C ILE A 154 0.72 -12.24 1.55
N PHE A 155 -0.32 -13.02 1.31
CA PHE A 155 -0.30 -14.45 1.62
C PHE A 155 0.79 -15.21 0.87
N ILE A 156 0.99 -14.93 -0.43
CA ILE A 156 2.08 -15.53 -1.23
C ILE A 156 3.44 -15.34 -0.54
N MET A 157 3.74 -14.12 -0.09
CA MET A 157 5.05 -13.86 0.50
C MET A 157 5.18 -14.46 1.90
N VAL A 158 4.09 -14.47 2.68
CA VAL A 158 4.06 -15.12 4.00
C VAL A 158 4.32 -16.63 3.88
N THR A 159 3.73 -17.31 2.88
CA THR A 159 3.96 -18.75 2.67
C THR A 159 5.40 -19.04 2.27
N ILE A 160 5.96 -18.26 1.32
CA ILE A 160 7.36 -18.39 0.90
C ILE A 160 8.31 -18.16 2.08
N PHE A 161 8.07 -17.12 2.89
CA PHE A 161 8.88 -16.86 4.07
C PHE A 161 8.82 -17.98 5.11
N ASN A 162 7.66 -18.63 5.26
CA ASN A 162 7.50 -19.73 6.19
C ASN A 162 8.22 -20.99 5.71
N GLU A 163 8.09 -21.33 4.43
CA GLU A 163 8.79 -22.47 3.79
C GLU A 163 10.32 -22.33 3.90
N ASN A 164 10.86 -21.12 3.73
CA ASN A 164 12.29 -20.86 3.83
C ASN A 164 12.84 -20.94 5.28
N ARG A 165 11.98 -20.99 6.30
CA ARG A 165 12.38 -21.08 7.72
C ARG A 165 12.32 -22.50 8.29
N THR A 166 11.61 -23.41 7.62
CA THR A 166 11.48 -24.82 8.01
C THR A 166 12.51 -25.68 7.32
#